data_AF-A0A660L4U3-F1
#
_entry.id   AF-A0A660L4U3-F1
#
_cell.length_a   1.000
_cell.length_b   1.000
_cell.length_c   1.000
_cell.angle_alpha   90.00
_cell.angle_beta   90.00
_cell.angle_gamma   90.00
#
_symmetry.space_group_name_H-M   'P 1'
#
loop_
_entity.id
_entity.type
_entity.pdbx_description
1 polymer ?
#
loop_
_entity_poly.entity_id
_entity_poly.type
_entity_poly.pdbx_seq_one_letter_code
_entity_poly.pdbx_strand_id
1 'polypeptide(L)'
;MKRLALSLALLALAGCGSDERTVDPEARAATFRWDTTVRERDKEWILAAVDQARPEARQLIDEVDGKVIVGTYAEPGAPHVGIMQPREDGDYQVVFNLAYLNGERKIDRPTVVLHELGHVVDAAVVPPDLRDELAAELPHSGACLTTDTGDCTSSVERFADTFAKWALRGAVSAVGSGYSVASPASLETWGTPLASLAIELDVAARKAAT
;
A
#
# COMPACT_ATOMS: atom_id res chain seq x y z
N MET A 1 -49.78 20.22 -43.19
CA MET A 1 -49.28 20.83 -41.95
C MET A 1 -48.52 19.76 -41.15
N LYS A 2 -47.23 20.01 -40.93
CA LYS A 2 -46.23 19.42 -39.99
C LYS A 2 -46.31 17.92 -39.63
N ARG A 3 -45.35 17.15 -40.16
CA ARG A 3 -44.92 15.83 -39.66
C ARG A 3 -44.02 16.03 -38.43
N LEU A 4 -44.34 15.39 -37.30
CA LEU A 4 -43.43 15.28 -36.16
C LEU A 4 -42.39 14.20 -36.45
N ALA A 5 -41.11 14.59 -36.45
CA ALA A 5 -39.98 13.67 -36.41
C ALA A 5 -39.58 13.50 -34.94
N LEU A 6 -39.61 12.25 -34.46
CA LEU A 6 -39.16 11.85 -33.13
C LEU A 6 -37.66 11.53 -33.26
N SER A 7 -36.80 12.42 -32.78
CA SER A 7 -35.36 12.17 -32.69
C SER A 7 -35.06 11.38 -31.42
N LEU A 8 -34.75 10.10 -31.58
CA LEU A 8 -34.06 9.30 -30.56
C LEU A 8 -32.65 9.87 -30.38
N ALA A 9 -32.37 10.47 -29.23
CA ALA A 9 -31.00 10.75 -28.81
C ALA A 9 -30.44 9.47 -28.16
N LEU A 10 -29.60 8.73 -28.90
CA LEU A 10 -28.68 7.78 -28.30
C LEU A 10 -27.64 8.57 -27.50
N LEU A 11 -27.73 8.52 -26.17
CA LEU A 11 -26.59 8.86 -25.32
C LEU A 11 -25.58 7.70 -25.41
N ALA A 12 -24.48 7.96 -26.09
CA ALA A 12 -23.29 7.13 -26.01
C ALA A 12 -22.69 7.27 -24.61
N LEU A 13 -22.72 6.18 -23.82
CA LEU A 13 -21.93 6.04 -22.61
C LEU A 13 -20.46 5.94 -23.03
N ALA A 14 -19.75 7.07 -22.97
CA ALA A 14 -18.32 7.12 -23.13
C ALA A 14 -17.65 6.55 -21.88
N GLY A 15 -17.04 5.37 -22.03
CA GLY A 15 -15.89 4.87 -21.28
C GLY A 15 -15.94 4.92 -19.76
N CYS A 16 -16.39 3.85 -19.12
CA CYS A 16 -15.83 3.45 -17.84
C CYS A 16 -14.38 3.01 -18.11
N GLY A 17 -13.45 3.95 -18.02
CA GLY A 17 -12.03 3.68 -18.12
C GLY A 17 -11.61 2.79 -16.95
N SER A 18 -11.37 1.52 -17.23
CA SER A 18 -10.36 0.77 -16.51
C SER A 18 -9.03 1.45 -16.83
N ASP A 19 -8.67 2.48 -16.07
CA ASP A 19 -7.27 2.91 -16.02
C ASP A 19 -6.51 1.72 -15.43
N GLU A 20 -6.03 0.87 -16.33
CA GLU A 20 -5.25 -0.30 -16.00
C GLU A 20 -4.02 0.20 -15.27
N ARG A 21 -4.02 0.00 -13.95
CA ARG A 21 -2.90 0.29 -13.06
C ARG A 21 -1.73 -0.60 -13.46
N THR A 22 -0.97 -0.14 -14.45
CA THR A 22 0.16 -0.86 -15.02
C THR A 22 1.43 -0.17 -14.58
N VAL A 23 2.28 -0.91 -13.88
CA VAL A 23 3.65 -0.48 -13.62
C VAL A 23 4.48 -0.73 -14.87
N ASP A 24 5.22 0.28 -15.32
CA ASP A 24 6.10 0.16 -16.47
C ASP A 24 7.13 -0.98 -16.25
N PRO A 25 7.42 -1.83 -17.26
CA PRO A 25 8.34 -2.95 -17.11
C PRO A 25 9.75 -2.57 -16.63
N GLU A 26 10.26 -1.38 -16.98
CA GLU A 26 11.56 -0.90 -16.50
C GLU A 26 11.50 -0.60 -15.00
N ALA A 27 10.44 0.06 -14.55
CA ALA A 27 10.22 0.34 -13.14
C ALA A 27 10.06 -0.95 -12.32
N ARG A 28 9.40 -1.97 -12.87
CA ARG A 28 9.28 -3.29 -12.22
C ARG A 28 10.59 -4.07 -12.15
N ALA A 29 11.49 -3.89 -13.12
CA ALA A 29 12.79 -4.57 -13.13
C ALA A 29 13.85 -3.85 -12.26
N ALA A 30 13.54 -2.62 -11.82
CA ALA A 30 14.39 -1.85 -10.94
C ALA A 30 14.27 -2.31 -9.48
N THR A 31 14.91 -1.58 -8.56
CA THR A 31 14.80 -1.79 -7.12
C THR A 31 14.62 -0.44 -6.44
N PHE A 32 14.34 -0.42 -5.13
CA PHE A 32 14.27 0.81 -4.34
C PHE A 32 15.39 1.80 -4.70
N ARG A 33 15.00 3.04 -4.99
CA ARG A 33 15.93 4.16 -5.04
C ARG A 33 16.07 4.73 -3.62
N TRP A 34 17.27 5.18 -3.28
CA TRP A 34 17.56 5.70 -1.95
C TRP A 34 17.88 7.18 -2.05
N ASP A 35 17.25 7.98 -1.18
CA ASP A 35 17.74 9.33 -0.95
C ASP A 35 19.19 9.27 -0.46
N THR A 36 20.01 10.20 -0.95
CA THR A 36 21.44 10.29 -0.62
C THR A 36 21.73 10.42 0.88
N THR A 37 20.73 10.82 1.66
CA THR A 37 20.81 10.97 3.12
C THR A 37 20.60 9.68 3.90
N VAL A 38 20.11 8.59 3.27
CA VAL A 38 19.87 7.33 3.96
C VAL A 38 21.19 6.59 4.21
N ARG A 39 21.50 6.35 5.49
CA ARG A 39 22.70 5.63 5.91
C ARG A 39 22.58 4.14 5.60
N GLU A 40 23.70 3.47 5.31
CA GLU A 40 23.73 2.02 5.01
C GLU A 40 23.05 1.17 6.08
N ARG A 41 23.34 1.44 7.36
CA ARG A 41 22.67 0.77 8.49
C ARG A 41 21.15 0.91 8.43
N ASP A 42 20.65 2.05 7.95
CA ASP A 42 19.21 2.28 7.83
C ASP A 42 18.62 1.50 6.66
N LYS A 43 19.33 1.43 5.52
CA LYS A 43 18.97 0.56 4.39
C LYS A 43 18.85 -0.90 4.82
N GLU A 44 19.82 -1.40 5.58
CA GLU A 44 19.86 -2.79 6.04
C GLU A 44 18.59 -3.20 6.80
N TRP A 45 18.13 -2.41 7.77
CA TRP A 45 16.94 -2.80 8.53
C TRP A 45 15.64 -2.59 7.75
N ILE A 46 15.60 -1.64 6.81
CA ILE A 46 14.47 -1.45 5.91
C ILE A 46 14.35 -2.67 4.98
N LEU A 47 15.45 -3.07 4.33
CA LEU A 47 15.47 -4.26 3.49
C LEU A 47 15.15 -5.52 4.29
N ALA A 48 15.70 -5.66 5.51
CA ALA A 48 15.36 -6.79 6.39
C ALA A 48 13.88 -6.79 6.83
N ALA A 49 13.20 -5.65 6.86
CA ALA A 49 11.75 -5.59 7.07
C ALA A 49 10.99 -6.10 5.84
N VAL A 50 11.41 -5.73 4.63
CA VAL A 50 10.83 -6.23 3.39
C VAL A 50 11.06 -7.75 3.24
N ASP A 51 12.22 -8.25 3.66
CA ASP A 51 12.54 -9.68 3.63
C ASP A 51 11.69 -10.52 4.62
N GLN A 52 11.04 -9.89 5.61
CA GLN A 52 10.11 -10.57 6.52
C GLN A 52 8.72 -10.74 5.93
N ALA A 53 8.40 -10.03 4.84
CA ALA A 53 7.11 -10.17 4.18
C ALA A 53 6.92 -11.61 3.68
N ARG A 54 5.70 -12.13 3.82
CA ARG A 54 5.31 -13.38 3.15
C ARG A 54 5.51 -13.29 1.63
N PRO A 55 5.70 -14.41 0.93
CA PRO A 55 6.04 -14.41 -0.49
C PRO A 55 5.08 -13.61 -1.38
N GLU A 56 3.79 -13.71 -1.15
CA GLU A 56 2.76 -13.04 -1.95
C GLU A 56 2.79 -11.52 -1.75
N ALA A 57 3.00 -11.06 -0.51
CA ALA A 57 3.17 -9.64 -0.20
C ALA A 57 4.50 -9.12 -0.77
N ARG A 58 5.57 -9.92 -0.69
CA ARG A 58 6.86 -9.57 -1.28
C ARG A 58 6.75 -9.39 -2.79
N GLN A 59 6.04 -10.28 -3.46
CA GLN A 59 5.79 -10.19 -4.90
C GLN A 59 5.07 -8.88 -5.26
N LEU A 60 4.03 -8.48 -4.52
CA LEU A 60 3.37 -7.19 -4.74
C LEU A 60 4.28 -5.99 -4.50
N ILE A 61 5.20 -6.08 -3.54
CA ILE A 61 6.21 -5.05 -3.29
C ILE A 61 7.21 -4.98 -4.45
N ASP A 62 7.67 -6.11 -4.95
CA ASP A 62 8.60 -6.19 -6.08
C ASP A 62 7.97 -5.63 -7.38
N GLU A 63 6.64 -5.66 -7.51
CA GLU A 63 5.95 -5.00 -8.64
C GLU A 63 6.07 -3.46 -8.60
N VAL A 64 6.37 -2.86 -7.44
CA VAL A 64 6.32 -1.40 -7.24
C VAL A 64 7.62 -0.78 -6.72
N ASP A 65 8.59 -1.57 -6.26
CA ASP A 65 9.76 -1.10 -5.52
C ASP A 65 10.66 -0.15 -6.33
N GLY A 66 10.80 -0.35 -7.65
CA GLY A 66 11.54 0.55 -8.52
C GLY A 66 10.93 1.94 -8.67
N LYS A 67 9.64 2.10 -8.33
CA LYS A 67 8.97 3.41 -8.27
C LYS A 67 9.14 4.11 -6.92
N VAL A 68 9.74 3.45 -5.93
CA VAL A 68 9.85 3.97 -4.57
C VAL A 68 11.22 4.60 -4.34
N ILE A 69 11.20 5.84 -3.84
CA ILE A 69 12.36 6.56 -3.31
C ILE A 69 12.26 6.54 -1.78
N VAL A 70 13.17 5.81 -1.14
CA VAL A 70 13.22 5.68 0.31
C VAL A 70 14.10 6.77 0.91
N GLY A 71 13.56 7.51 1.87
CA GLY A 71 14.26 8.52 2.65
C GLY A 71 14.14 8.27 4.15
N THR A 72 14.92 9.04 4.91
CA THR A 72 14.87 9.02 6.38
C THR A 72 15.03 10.42 6.93
N TYR A 73 14.37 10.72 8.03
CA TYR A 73 14.52 11.98 8.75
C TYR A 73 14.50 11.72 10.27
N ALA A 74 14.81 12.71 11.10
CA ALA A 74 14.78 12.56 12.55
C ALA A 74 14.14 13.80 13.18
N GLU A 75 12.85 13.70 13.50
CA GLU A 75 12.08 14.78 14.11
C GLU A 75 11.27 14.24 15.29
N PRO A 76 11.78 14.39 16.53
CA PRO A 76 11.02 14.05 17.72
C PRO A 76 9.76 14.89 17.84
N GLY A 77 8.64 14.28 18.21
CA GLY A 77 7.35 14.96 18.36
C GLY A 77 6.54 15.08 17.07
N ALA A 78 7.10 14.65 15.92
CA ALA A 78 6.34 14.59 14.67
C ALA A 78 5.13 13.62 14.81
N PRO A 79 4.02 13.90 14.13
CA PRO A 79 2.80 13.10 14.26
C PRO A 79 2.88 11.71 13.59
N HIS A 80 3.92 11.46 12.78
CA HIS A 80 4.03 10.25 11.98
C HIS A 80 5.37 9.53 12.18
N VAL A 81 5.34 8.19 12.16
CA VAL A 81 6.53 7.33 12.25
C VAL A 81 7.08 6.98 10.86
N GLY A 82 6.19 6.90 9.86
CA GLY A 82 6.47 6.77 8.44
C GLY A 82 5.46 7.61 7.65
N ILE A 83 5.82 7.95 6.41
CA ILE A 83 4.92 8.66 5.48
C ILE A 83 5.20 8.14 4.06
N MET A 84 4.14 7.81 3.33
CA MET A 84 4.13 7.68 1.87
C MET A 84 3.55 8.95 1.21
N GLN A 85 4.21 9.48 0.18
CA GLN A 85 3.70 10.57 -0.66
C GLN A 85 3.85 10.25 -2.15
N PRO A 86 2.80 10.41 -2.97
CA PRO A 86 2.95 10.39 -4.42
C PRO A 86 3.75 11.61 -4.88
N ARG A 87 4.52 11.43 -5.95
CA ARG A 87 5.30 12.49 -6.60
C ARG A 87 4.70 12.84 -7.97
N GLU A 88 5.00 14.03 -8.47
CA GLU A 88 4.49 14.53 -9.76
C GLU A 88 4.97 13.70 -10.96
N ASP A 89 6.12 13.05 -10.84
CA ASP A 89 6.72 12.15 -11.83
C ASP A 89 6.07 10.74 -11.84
N GLY A 90 5.06 10.52 -11.00
CA GLY A 90 4.38 9.24 -10.82
C GLY A 90 5.14 8.26 -9.94
N ASP A 91 6.27 8.64 -9.35
CA ASP A 91 6.97 7.86 -8.34
C ASP A 91 6.38 8.08 -6.94
N TYR A 92 6.88 7.31 -5.97
CA TYR A 92 6.47 7.40 -4.57
C TYR A 92 7.65 7.72 -3.68
N GLN A 93 7.49 8.66 -2.77
CA GLN A 93 8.44 8.92 -1.70
C GLN A 93 7.96 8.24 -0.42
N VAL A 94 8.81 7.39 0.18
CA VAL A 94 8.55 6.79 1.48
C VAL A 94 9.62 7.25 2.44
N VAL A 95 9.24 7.93 3.52
CA VAL A 95 10.18 8.49 4.51
C VAL A 95 9.92 7.96 5.90
N PHE A 96 11.00 7.57 6.58
CA PHE A 96 10.94 6.99 7.92
C PHE A 96 11.54 7.91 8.99
N ASN A 97 10.82 8.11 10.09
CA ASN A 97 11.27 8.94 11.20
C ASN A 97 12.15 8.15 12.17
N LEU A 98 13.44 8.38 12.07
CA LEU A 98 14.48 7.74 12.87
C LEU A 98 14.46 8.14 14.34
N ALA A 99 13.82 9.26 14.72
CA ALA A 99 13.67 9.62 16.13
C ALA A 99 12.91 8.51 16.88
N TYR A 100 11.85 7.98 16.28
CA TYR A 100 11.04 6.89 16.81
C TYR A 100 11.65 5.52 16.51
N LEU A 101 12.05 5.30 15.24
CA LEU A 101 12.45 3.99 14.76
C LEU A 101 13.86 3.57 15.23
N ASN A 102 14.72 4.51 15.65
CA ASN A 102 15.94 4.16 16.40
C ASN A 102 15.74 4.19 17.93
N GLY A 103 14.59 4.68 18.40
CA GLY A 103 14.24 4.83 19.82
C GLY A 103 13.19 3.83 20.27
N GLU A 104 12.12 4.35 20.88
CA GLU A 104 11.07 3.58 21.55
C GLU A 104 10.21 2.73 20.62
N ARG A 105 10.14 3.06 19.33
CA ARG A 105 9.39 2.30 18.30
C ARG A 105 10.29 1.42 17.44
N LYS A 106 11.51 1.12 17.90
CA LYS A 106 12.46 0.29 17.14
C LYS A 106 11.92 -1.10 16.81
N ILE A 107 11.10 -1.69 17.68
CA ILE A 107 10.51 -3.01 17.45
C ILE A 107 9.45 -2.98 16.35
N ASP A 108 8.86 -1.82 16.06
CA ASP A 108 7.78 -1.65 15.08
C ASP A 108 8.30 -1.42 13.65
N ARG A 109 9.63 -1.38 13.43
CA ARG A 109 10.25 -1.16 12.12
C ARG A 109 9.64 -2.03 11.01
N PRO A 110 9.48 -3.36 11.17
CA PRO A 110 8.91 -4.17 10.09
C PRO A 110 7.49 -3.77 9.75
N THR A 111 6.67 -3.50 10.76
CA THR A 111 5.28 -3.09 10.58
C THR A 111 5.18 -1.73 9.91
N VAL A 112 5.96 -0.73 10.34
CA VAL A 112 5.95 0.61 9.73
C VAL A 112 6.41 0.54 8.28
N VAL A 113 7.50 -0.17 7.97
CA VAL A 113 7.97 -0.31 6.57
C VAL A 113 6.89 -0.92 5.69
N LEU A 114 6.27 -2.02 6.15
CA LEU A 114 5.26 -2.71 5.35
C LEU A 114 3.93 -1.96 5.29
N HIS A 115 3.62 -1.10 6.28
CA HIS A 115 2.48 -0.19 6.23
C HIS A 115 2.67 0.85 5.12
N GLU A 116 3.81 1.56 5.12
CA GLU A 116 4.07 2.58 4.10
C GLU A 116 4.18 1.98 2.69
N LEU A 117 4.75 0.78 2.56
CA LEU A 117 4.74 0.05 1.29
C LEU A 117 3.34 -0.46 0.92
N GLY A 118 2.49 -0.77 1.89
CA GLY A 118 1.08 -1.07 1.67
C GLY A 118 0.35 0.08 0.97
N HIS A 119 0.63 1.33 1.36
CA HIS A 119 0.12 2.49 0.64
C HIS A 119 0.60 2.56 -0.80
N VAL A 120 1.88 2.24 -1.06
CA VAL A 120 2.42 2.21 -2.44
C VAL A 120 1.71 1.13 -3.25
N VAL A 121 1.58 -0.08 -2.71
CA VAL A 121 0.89 -1.21 -3.36
C VAL A 121 -0.57 -0.86 -3.67
N ASP A 122 -1.29 -0.25 -2.72
CA ASP A 122 -2.65 0.26 -2.95
C ASP A 122 -2.70 1.25 -4.12
N ALA A 123 -1.89 2.30 -4.04
CA ALA A 123 -1.89 3.35 -5.04
C ALA A 123 -1.50 2.83 -6.44
N ALA A 124 -0.52 1.94 -6.51
CA ALA A 124 0.12 1.55 -7.75
C ALA A 124 -0.56 0.37 -8.46
N VAL A 125 -1.08 -0.64 -7.75
CA VAL A 125 -1.50 -1.91 -8.37
C VAL A 125 -2.84 -2.48 -7.87
N VAL A 126 -3.32 -2.10 -6.69
CA VAL A 126 -4.60 -2.63 -6.18
C VAL A 126 -5.76 -1.81 -6.75
N PRO A 127 -6.77 -2.40 -7.43
CA PRO A 127 -7.94 -1.64 -7.86
C PRO A 127 -8.68 -0.98 -6.67
N PRO A 128 -9.19 0.25 -6.80
CA PRO A 128 -9.94 0.94 -5.73
C PRO A 128 -11.06 0.10 -5.11
N ASP A 129 -11.85 -0.54 -5.96
CA ASP A 129 -12.99 -1.37 -5.53
C ASP A 129 -12.50 -2.54 -4.67
N LEU A 130 -11.38 -3.19 -5.06
CA LEU A 130 -10.80 -4.27 -4.27
C LEU A 130 -10.28 -3.77 -2.92
N ARG A 131 -9.60 -2.62 -2.88
CA ARG A 131 -9.17 -2.00 -1.61
C ARG A 131 -10.37 -1.71 -0.72
N ASP A 132 -11.43 -1.13 -1.26
CA ASP A 132 -12.61 -0.74 -0.49
C ASP A 132 -13.39 -1.97 0.01
N GLU A 133 -13.48 -3.04 -0.79
CA GLU A 133 -13.99 -4.36 -0.37
C GLU A 133 -13.18 -4.93 0.81
N LEU A 134 -11.85 -4.99 0.68
CA LEU A 134 -10.95 -5.48 1.72
C LEU A 134 -11.02 -4.65 3.01
N ALA A 135 -11.16 -3.33 2.89
CA ALA A 135 -11.32 -2.46 4.05
C ALA A 135 -12.68 -2.67 4.76
N ALA A 136 -13.73 -3.00 4.00
CA ALA A 136 -15.07 -3.26 4.54
C ALA A 136 -15.16 -4.57 5.34
N GLU A 137 -14.28 -5.54 5.09
CA GLU A 137 -14.22 -6.79 5.87
C GLU A 137 -13.70 -6.60 7.31
N LEU A 138 -13.04 -5.48 7.58
CA LEU A 138 -12.45 -5.22 8.89
C LEU A 138 -13.54 -4.88 9.90
N PRO A 139 -13.53 -5.49 11.10
CA PRO A 139 -14.49 -5.17 12.14
C PRO A 139 -14.45 -3.70 12.51
N HIS A 140 -15.62 -3.15 12.83
CA HIS A 140 -15.71 -1.89 13.54
C HIS A 140 -15.48 -2.16 15.04
N SER A 141 -14.42 -1.58 15.60
CA SER A 141 -14.14 -1.56 17.04
C SER A 141 -15.09 -0.64 17.84
N GLY A 142 -15.89 0.19 17.16
CA GLY A 142 -16.82 1.16 17.73
C GLY A 142 -16.15 2.42 18.29
N ALA A 143 -14.82 2.55 18.18
CA ALA A 143 -14.06 3.66 18.72
C ALA A 143 -13.23 4.35 17.63
N CYS A 144 -13.59 5.59 17.32
CA CYS A 144 -12.69 6.52 16.65
C CYS A 144 -11.73 7.08 17.70
N LEU A 145 -10.48 6.64 17.69
CA LEU A 145 -9.47 7.17 18.61
C LEU A 145 -9.06 8.59 18.18
N THR A 146 -9.07 8.86 16.88
CA THR A 146 -8.96 10.18 16.23
C THR A 146 -9.70 10.13 14.88
N THR A 147 -9.71 11.23 14.11
CA THR A 147 -10.24 11.22 12.73
C THR A 147 -9.44 10.31 11.80
N ASP A 148 -8.16 10.04 12.12
CA ASP A 148 -7.23 9.34 11.23
C ASP A 148 -6.78 7.98 11.78
N THR A 149 -7.32 7.54 12.93
CA THR A 149 -6.91 6.30 13.60
C THR A 149 -8.11 5.48 14.09
N GLY A 150 -7.99 4.15 14.04
CA GLY A 150 -9.06 3.24 14.44
C GLY A 150 -10.20 3.22 13.41
N ASP A 151 -11.44 3.12 13.85
CA ASP A 151 -12.60 2.95 12.98
C ASP A 151 -12.91 4.13 12.04
N CYS A 152 -12.41 5.32 12.38
CA CYS A 152 -12.61 6.53 11.58
C CYS A 152 -11.61 6.68 10.44
N THR A 153 -10.58 5.83 10.37
CA THR A 153 -9.55 5.97 9.34
C THR A 153 -10.05 5.57 7.96
N SER A 154 -9.45 6.13 6.91
CA SER A 154 -9.87 5.91 5.52
C SER A 154 -9.68 4.45 5.10
N SER A 155 -10.34 4.02 4.01
CA SER A 155 -10.13 2.68 3.46
C SER A 155 -8.66 2.44 3.07
N VAL A 156 -7.94 3.49 2.66
CA VAL A 156 -6.51 3.47 2.32
C VAL A 156 -5.65 3.11 3.55
N GLU A 157 -5.89 3.75 4.68
CA GLU A 157 -5.19 3.45 5.94
C GLU A 157 -5.56 2.08 6.50
N ARG A 158 -6.86 1.72 6.43
CA ARG A 158 -7.35 0.40 6.82
C ARG A 158 -6.69 -0.71 6.02
N PHE A 159 -6.53 -0.49 4.71
CA PHE A 159 -5.82 -1.39 3.83
C PHE A 159 -4.34 -1.49 4.22
N ALA A 160 -3.61 -0.37 4.33
CA ALA A 160 -2.18 -0.38 4.62
C ALA A 160 -1.82 -1.07 5.95
N ASP A 161 -2.57 -0.80 7.02
CA ASP A 161 -2.33 -1.44 8.32
C ASP A 161 -2.62 -2.94 8.26
N THR A 162 -3.70 -3.33 7.57
CA THR A 162 -4.04 -4.76 7.42
C THR A 162 -3.09 -5.48 6.48
N PHE A 163 -2.61 -4.81 5.44
CA PHE A 163 -1.57 -5.31 4.55
C PHE A 163 -0.29 -5.61 5.34
N ALA A 164 0.16 -4.69 6.20
CA ALA A 164 1.34 -4.92 7.05
C ALA A 164 1.17 -6.15 7.96
N LYS A 165 -0.01 -6.30 8.58
CA LYS A 165 -0.35 -7.48 9.39
C LYS A 165 -0.33 -8.76 8.59
N TRP A 166 -0.97 -8.76 7.43
CA TRP A 166 -1.02 -9.92 6.54
C TRP A 166 0.38 -10.29 6.03
N ALA A 167 1.16 -9.29 5.60
CA ALA A 167 2.53 -9.46 5.15
C ALA A 167 3.41 -10.10 6.23
N LEU A 168 3.24 -9.70 7.48
CA LEU A 168 3.94 -10.26 8.65
C LEU A 168 3.27 -11.50 9.26
N ARG A 169 2.23 -12.07 8.62
CA ARG A 169 1.49 -13.24 9.14
C ARG A 169 0.94 -13.04 10.55
N GLY A 170 0.53 -11.82 10.86
CA GLY A 170 0.04 -11.41 12.18
C GLY A 170 1.14 -11.15 13.22
N ALA A 171 2.41 -11.22 12.87
CA ALA A 171 3.53 -10.91 13.76
C ALA A 171 3.72 -9.39 13.96
N VAL A 172 2.64 -8.70 14.35
CA VAL A 172 2.65 -7.28 14.71
C VAL A 172 2.45 -7.10 16.21
N SER A 173 3.04 -6.05 16.78
CA SER A 173 2.79 -5.70 18.19
C SER A 173 1.36 -5.19 18.36
N ALA A 174 0.56 -5.86 19.19
CA ALA A 174 -0.80 -5.45 19.53
C ALA A 174 -0.87 -4.05 20.20
N VAL A 175 0.24 -3.58 20.78
CA VAL A 175 0.34 -2.33 21.54
C VAL A 175 1.19 -1.27 20.80
N GLY A 176 2.02 -1.69 19.84
CA GLY A 176 3.14 -0.90 19.33
C GLY A 176 2.97 -0.30 17.94
N SER A 177 2.11 -0.82 17.05
CA SER A 177 2.12 -0.31 15.67
C SER A 177 1.47 1.07 15.52
N GLY A 178 0.60 1.50 16.43
CA GLY A 178 -0.02 2.83 16.40
C GLY A 178 -1.11 3.02 15.32
N TYR A 179 -1.36 2.02 14.50
CA TYR A 179 -2.34 2.09 13.41
C TYR A 179 -3.74 1.60 13.82
N SER A 180 -3.84 0.84 14.93
CA SER A 180 -5.09 0.57 15.67
C SER A 180 -6.30 0.06 14.87
N VAL A 181 -6.14 -0.42 13.63
CA VAL A 181 -7.24 -1.02 12.89
C VAL A 181 -7.47 -2.43 13.44
N ALA A 182 -8.73 -2.83 13.61
CA ALA A 182 -9.03 -4.20 14.02
C ALA A 182 -8.56 -5.19 12.93
N SER A 183 -7.96 -6.30 13.33
CA SER A 183 -7.66 -7.38 12.39
C SER A 183 -8.97 -8.04 11.91
N PRO A 184 -9.03 -8.50 10.65
CA PRO A 184 -10.14 -9.33 10.19
C PRO A 184 -10.15 -10.66 10.95
N ALA A 185 -11.25 -11.41 10.82
CA ALA A 185 -11.36 -12.74 11.44
C ALA A 185 -10.25 -13.71 10.97
N SER A 186 -9.73 -13.52 9.75
CA SER A 186 -8.65 -14.31 9.17
C SER A 186 -7.84 -13.43 8.22
N LEU A 187 -6.54 -13.23 8.52
CA LEU A 187 -5.62 -12.55 7.61
C LEU A 187 -5.41 -13.36 6.32
N GLU A 188 -5.48 -14.69 6.38
CA GLU A 188 -5.31 -15.55 5.20
C GLU A 188 -6.48 -15.41 4.23
N THR A 189 -7.70 -15.34 4.76
CA THR A 189 -8.90 -15.14 3.94
C THR A 189 -8.91 -13.73 3.36
N TRP A 190 -8.65 -12.72 4.20
CA TRP A 190 -8.56 -11.33 3.78
C TRP A 190 -7.52 -11.11 2.66
N GLY A 191 -6.33 -11.72 2.77
CA GLY A 191 -5.28 -11.56 1.76
C GLY A 191 -5.43 -12.43 0.51
N THR A 192 -6.47 -13.27 0.41
CA THR A 192 -6.66 -14.17 -0.75
C THR A 192 -6.74 -13.41 -2.08
N PRO A 193 -7.54 -12.33 -2.22
CA PRO A 193 -7.58 -11.55 -3.46
C PRO A 193 -6.22 -10.93 -3.83
N LEU A 194 -5.44 -10.50 -2.82
CA LEU A 194 -4.11 -9.92 -3.04
C LEU A 194 -3.10 -10.95 -3.53
N ALA A 195 -3.17 -12.19 -3.01
CA ALA A 195 -2.36 -13.29 -3.51
C ALA A 195 -2.70 -13.62 -4.97
N SER A 196 -3.98 -13.60 -5.34
CA SER A 196 -4.41 -13.77 -6.75
C SER A 196 -3.88 -12.65 -7.64
N LEU A 197 -3.99 -11.39 -7.19
CA LEU A 197 -3.47 -10.23 -7.91
C LEU A 197 -1.95 -10.36 -8.17
N ALA A 198 -1.18 -10.79 -7.16
CA ALA A 198 0.26 -11.00 -7.32
C ALA A 198 0.58 -11.99 -8.46
N ILE A 199 -0.18 -13.11 -8.53
CA ILE A 199 -0.03 -14.12 -9.58
C ILE A 199 -0.42 -13.55 -10.95
N GLU A 200 -1.52 -12.80 -11.02
CA GLU A 200 -1.98 -12.18 -12.27
C GLU A 200 -0.94 -11.22 -12.86
N LEU A 201 -0.33 -10.39 -12.00
CA LEU A 201 0.74 -9.47 -12.39
C LEU A 201 1.98 -10.21 -12.91
N ASP A 202 2.44 -11.27 -12.25
CA ASP A 202 3.57 -12.08 -12.74
C ASP A 202 3.28 -12.78 -14.07
N VAL A 203 2.06 -13.31 -14.24
CA VAL A 203 1.65 -13.90 -15.52
C VAL A 203 1.63 -12.84 -16.63
N ALA A 204 1.11 -11.65 -16.35
CA ALA A 204 1.12 -10.54 -17.30
C ALA A 204 2.55 -10.10 -17.65
N ALA A 205 3.43 -10.02 -16.64
CA ALA A 205 4.84 -9.70 -16.78
C ALA A 205 5.57 -10.63 -17.75
N ARG A 206 5.40 -11.93 -17.56
CA ARG A 206 6.05 -12.96 -18.39
C ARG A 206 5.57 -12.93 -19.82
N LYS A 207 4.27 -12.67 -20.05
CA LYS A 207 3.70 -12.53 -21.40
C LYS A 207 4.25 -11.31 -22.13
N ALA A 208 4.50 -10.20 -21.44
CA ALA A 208 5.06 -9.00 -22.05
C ALA A 208 6.53 -9.16 -22.47
N ALA A 209 7.25 -10.15 -21.90
CA ALA A 209 8.66 -10.40 -22.19
C ALA A 209 8.91 -11.39 -23.35
N THR A 210 7.87 -12.04 -23.89
CA THR A 210 7.95 -13.00 -25.01
C THR A 210 7.57 -12.38 -26.34
#